data_AF-A0A2E6U2G8-F1
#
_entry.id   AF-A0A2E6U2G8-F1
#
_cell.length_a   1.000
_cell.length_b   1.000
_cell.length_c   1.000
_cell.angle_alpha   90.00
_cell.angle_beta   90.00
_cell.angle_gamma   90.00
#
_symmetry.space_group_name_H-M   'P 1'
#
loop_
_entity.id
_entity.type
_entity.pdbx_description
1 polymer ?
#
loop_
_entity_poly.entity_id
_entity_poly.type
_entity_poly.pdbx_seq_one_letter_code
_entity_poly.pdbx_strand_id
1 'polypeptide(L)'
;MSDKPQISIAGRRFIRALLLICVGLLVAEFIIHRHAYFALEATPLFFALFGFAAFCIVVGGGVLLRKLVMRAPDYYDGDDDA
;
A
#
# COMPACT_ATOMS: atom_id res chain seq x y z
N MET A 1 5.78 28.42 4.31
CA MET A 1 6.65 28.18 3.13
C MET A 1 6.28 26.81 2.58
N SER A 2 5.45 26.75 1.53
CA SER A 2 4.90 25.49 1.00
C SER A 2 5.83 24.98 -0.09
N ASP A 3 6.70 24.02 0.25
CA ASP A 3 7.40 23.20 -0.73
C ASP A 3 6.36 22.32 -1.42
N LYS A 4 5.81 22.83 -2.53
CA LYS A 4 5.00 22.00 -3.42
C LYS A 4 5.93 20.91 -3.94
N PRO A 5 5.58 19.62 -3.80
CA PRO A 5 6.43 18.55 -4.31
C PRO A 5 6.67 18.81 -5.80
N GLN A 6 7.94 19.08 -6.15
CA GLN A 6 8.36 19.32 -7.52
C GLN A 6 8.34 17.96 -8.23
N ILE A 7 7.14 17.56 -8.69
CA ILE A 7 6.95 16.28 -9.39
C ILE A 7 7.74 16.36 -10.69
N SER A 8 8.90 15.71 -10.72
CA SER A 8 9.76 15.62 -11.89
C SER A 8 8.95 15.11 -13.08
N ILE A 9 9.28 15.56 -14.30
CA ILE A 9 8.56 15.17 -15.52
C ILE A 9 8.53 13.63 -15.68
N ALA A 10 9.60 12.96 -15.23
CA ALA A 10 9.68 11.50 -15.14
C ALA A 10 8.67 10.91 -14.14
N GLY A 11 8.57 11.48 -12.92
CA GLY A 11 7.58 11.06 -11.93
C GLY A 11 6.14 11.20 -12.42
N ARG A 12 5.84 12.29 -13.14
CA ARG A 12 4.51 12.50 -13.73
C ARG A 12 4.16 11.45 -14.80
N ARG A 13 5.15 11.01 -15.59
CA ARG A 13 4.97 9.96 -16.61
C ARG A 13 4.71 8.60 -15.96
N PHE A 14 5.48 8.28 -14.92
CA PHE A 14 5.30 7.03 -14.16
C PHE A 14 3.91 6.96 -13.53
N ILE A 15 3.45 8.04 -12.87
CA ILE A 15 2.11 8.10 -12.27
C ILE A 15 1.02 7.92 -13.35
N ARG A 16 1.17 8.55 -14.52
CA ARG A 16 0.23 8.37 -15.64
C ARG A 16 0.21 6.93 -16.14
N ALA A 17 1.37 6.29 -16.30
CA ALA A 17 1.45 4.90 -16.72
C ALA A 17 0.78 3.97 -15.70
N LEU A 18 1.03 4.19 -14.40
CA LEU A 18 0.39 3.45 -13.32
C LEU A 18 -1.14 3.61 -13.36
N LEU A 19 -1.63 4.85 -13.51
CA LEU A 19 -3.06 5.14 -13.63
C LEU A 19 -3.69 4.43 -14.84
N LEU A 20 -3.01 4.44 -16.00
CA LEU A 20 -3.49 3.73 -17.19
C LEU A 20 -3.61 2.22 -16.96
N ILE A 21 -2.62 1.62 -16.28
CA ILE A 21 -2.65 0.19 -15.93
C ILE A 21 -3.79 -0.09 -14.94
N CYS A 22 -3.97 0.74 -13.91
CA CYS A 22 -5.07 0.58 -12.94
C CYS A 22 -6.44 0.64 -13.63
N VAL A 23 -6.65 1.60 -14.54
CA VAL A 23 -7.90 1.70 -15.31
C VAL A 23 -8.08 0.49 -16.22
N GLY A 24 -7.02 0.02 -16.89
CA GLY A 24 -7.07 -1.18 -17.71
C GLY A 24 -7.45 -2.44 -16.91
N LEU A 25 -6.88 -2.60 -15.71
CA LEU A 25 -7.22 -3.69 -14.80
C LEU A 25 -8.68 -3.61 -14.30
N LEU A 26 -9.19 -2.39 -14.02
CA LEU A 26 -10.60 -2.19 -13.69
C LEU A 26 -11.53 -2.62 -14.83
N VAL A 27 -11.19 -2.28 -16.08
CA VAL A 27 -11.97 -2.71 -17.25
C VAL A 27 -11.89 -4.23 -17.43
N ALA A 28 -10.71 -4.82 -17.22
CA ALA A 28 -10.51 -6.26 -17.33
C ALA A 28 -11.39 -7.07 -16.35
N GLU A 29 -11.69 -6.53 -15.16
CA GLU A 29 -12.62 -7.16 -14.22
C GLU A 29 -14.05 -7.32 -14.76
N PHE A 30 -14.49 -6.45 -15.68
CA PHE A 30 -15.80 -6.60 -16.30
C PHE A 30 -15.81 -7.64 -17.42
N ILE A 31 -14.66 -7.92 -18.03
CA ILE A 31 -14.51 -8.86 -19.14
C ILE A 31 -14.28 -10.28 -18.61
N ILE A 32 -13.48 -10.42 -17.56
CA ILE A 32 -13.09 -11.72 -17.01
C ILE A 32 -14.09 -12.13 -15.93
N HIS A 33 -15.02 -13.01 -16.30
CA HIS A 33 -15.90 -13.66 -15.32
C HIS A 33 -15.08 -14.66 -14.51
N ARG A 34 -14.80 -14.33 -13.26
CA ARG A 34 -14.08 -15.23 -12.36
C ARG A 34 -15.03 -16.26 -11.77
N HIS A 35 -14.60 -17.51 -11.73
CA HIS A 35 -15.35 -18.57 -11.06
C HIS A 35 -15.32 -18.33 -9.55
N ALA A 36 -16.33 -17.62 -9.06
CA ALA A 36 -16.56 -17.35 -7.65
C ALA A 36 -17.23 -18.55 -6.99
N TYR A 37 -16.70 -19.01 -5.86
CA TYR A 37 -17.33 -20.05 -5.04
C TYR A 37 -18.40 -19.48 -4.10
N PHE A 38 -18.30 -18.18 -3.80
CA PHE A 38 -19.22 -17.46 -2.92
C PHE A 38 -19.83 -16.25 -3.63
N ALA A 39 -21.08 -15.91 -3.31
CA ALA A 39 -21.80 -14.79 -3.93
C ALA A 39 -21.09 -13.43 -3.79
N LEU A 40 -20.31 -13.24 -2.72
CA LEU A 40 -19.51 -12.04 -2.50
C LEU A 40 -18.28 -11.97 -3.43
N GLU A 41 -17.67 -13.12 -3.75
CA GLU A 41 -16.53 -13.20 -4.68
C GLU A 41 -16.95 -12.98 -6.14
N ALA A 42 -18.24 -13.12 -6.43
CA ALA A 42 -18.79 -12.83 -7.75
C ALA A 42 -18.99 -11.32 -7.99
N THR A 43 -18.82 -10.49 -6.95
CA THR A 43 -18.96 -9.05 -7.09
C THR A 43 -17.72 -8.46 -7.78
N PRO A 44 -17.91 -7.53 -8.75
CA PRO A 44 -16.79 -6.81 -9.32
C PRO A 44 -16.08 -6.01 -8.22
N LEU A 45 -14.77 -5.82 -8.36
CA LEU A 45 -13.86 -5.15 -7.42
C LEU A 45 -13.57 -5.87 -6.10
N PHE A 46 -14.22 -7.01 -5.81
CA PHE A 46 -14.03 -7.69 -4.51
C PHE A 46 -12.56 -7.93 -4.20
N PHE A 47 -11.82 -8.52 -5.14
CA PHE A 47 -10.43 -8.92 -4.92
C PHE A 47 -9.44 -7.76 -5.00
N ALA A 48 -9.72 -6.76 -5.84
CA ALA A 48 -8.93 -5.54 -5.87
C ALA A 48 -9.01 -4.83 -4.51
N LEU A 49 -10.22 -4.69 -3.96
CA LEU A 49 -10.46 -4.04 -2.67
C LEU A 49 -9.93 -4.88 -1.50
N PHE A 50 -10.18 -6.19 -1.52
CA PHE A 50 -9.72 -7.11 -0.49
C PHE A 50 -8.19 -7.17 -0.44
N GLY A 51 -7.52 -7.31 -1.59
CA GLY A 51 -6.06 -7.32 -1.68
C GLY A 51 -5.45 -6.00 -1.22
N PHE A 52 -6.04 -4.87 -1.60
CA PHE A 52 -5.62 -3.55 -1.12
C PHE A 52 -5.80 -3.41 0.39
N ALA A 53 -6.95 -3.83 0.94
CA ALA A 53 -7.21 -3.80 2.37
C ALA A 53 -6.21 -4.68 3.14
N ALA A 54 -5.96 -5.91 2.68
CA ALA A 54 -4.97 -6.81 3.25
C ALA A 54 -3.56 -6.18 3.25
N PHE A 55 -3.16 -5.56 2.13
CA PHE A 55 -1.89 -4.84 2.04
C PHE A 55 -1.82 -3.69 3.06
N CYS A 56 -2.86 -2.86 3.17
CA CYS A 56 -2.93 -1.79 4.16
C CYS A 56 -2.83 -2.31 5.60
N ILE A 57 -3.49 -3.44 5.91
CA ILE A 57 -3.43 -4.07 7.23
C ILE A 57 -2.00 -4.54 7.53
N VAL A 58 -1.33 -5.20 6.59
CA VAL A 58 0.04 -5.70 6.78
C VAL A 58 1.02 -4.54 6.99
N VAL A 59 0.96 -3.52 6.13
CA VAL A 59 1.83 -2.34 6.23
C VAL A 59 1.53 -1.54 7.51
N GLY A 60 0.26 -1.27 7.78
CA GLY A 60 -0.18 -0.58 8.99
C GLY A 60 0.19 -1.35 10.26
N GLY A 61 0.06 -2.67 10.23
CA GLY A 61 0.51 -3.57 11.28
C GLY A 61 2.01 -3.49 11.51
N GLY A 62 2.82 -3.47 10.45
CA GLY A 62 4.27 -3.24 10.54
C GLY A 62 4.63 -1.89 11.16
N VAL A 63 3.90 -0.83 10.81
CA VAL A 63 4.09 0.51 11.42
C VAL A 63 3.71 0.51 12.90
N LEU A 64 2.62 -0.17 13.27
CA LEU A 64 2.20 -0.30 14.67
C LEU A 64 3.20 -1.12 15.48
N LEU A 65 3.66 -2.25 14.94
CA LEU A 65 4.71 -3.07 15.52
C LEU A 65 6.00 -2.29 15.66
N ARG A 66 6.36 -1.44 14.68
CA ARG A 66 7.51 -0.54 14.81
C ARG A 66 7.36 0.35 16.03
N LYS A 67 6.19 0.94 16.31
CA LYS A 67 6.01 1.76 17.52
C LYS A 67 6.10 0.96 18.81
N LEU A 68 5.63 -0.29 18.80
CA LEU A 68 5.68 -1.17 19.99
C LEU A 68 7.08 -1.71 20.27
N VAL A 69 7.82 -2.06 19.21
CA VAL A 69 9.15 -2.69 19.28
C VAL A 69 10.27 -1.64 19.32
N MET A 70 10.06 -0.45 18.76
CA MET A 70 11.09 0.60 18.72
C MET A 70 11.46 0.99 20.14
N ARG A 71 12.72 0.69 20.46
CA ARG A 71 13.33 0.95 21.76
C ARG A 71 13.79 2.40 21.84
N ALA A 72 13.95 2.88 23.07
CA ALA A 72 14.54 4.18 23.35
C ALA A 72 15.95 4.28 22.73
N PRO A 73 16.32 5.44 22.18
CA PRO A 73 17.56 5.63 21.44
C PRO A 73 18.83 5.44 22.29
N ASP A 74 18.72 5.57 23.61
CA ASP A 74 19.77 5.46 24.62
C ASP A 74 19.91 4.06 25.24
N TYR A 75 19.12 3.08 24.79
CA TYR A 75 19.03 1.79 25.48
C TYR A 75 20.29 0.92 25.45
N TYR A 76 21.19 1.14 24.49
CA TYR A 76 22.47 0.42 24.38
C TYR A 76 23.68 1.29 24.72
N ASP A 77 23.46 2.54 25.12
CA ASP A 77 24.51 3.35 25.71
C ASP A 77 24.72 2.77 27.12
N GLY A 78 25.55 1.74 27.19
CA GLY A 78 25.97 1.12 28.44
C GLY A 78 26.78 2.13 29.25
N ASP A 79 26.82 1.92 30.56
CA ASP A 79 27.56 2.70 31.55
C ASP A 79 29.10 2.66 31.32
N ASP A 80 29.60 3.10 30.17
CA ASP A 80 31.03 3.19 29.85
C ASP A 80 31.69 4.44 30.49
N ASP A 81 30.95 5.20 31.29
CA ASP A 81 31.38 6.45 31.94
C ASP A 81 31.36 6.41 33.50
N ALA A 82 31.56 5.24 34.14
CA ALA A 82 31.64 5.10 35.61
C ALA A 82 33.00 4.60 36.12
#